data_AF-A0A136KIF2-F1
#
_entry.id   AF-A0A136KIF2-F1
#
_cell.length_a   1.000
_cell.length_b   1.000
_cell.length_c   1.000
_cell.angle_alpha   90.00
_cell.angle_beta   90.00
_cell.angle_gamma   90.00
#
_symmetry.space_group_name_H-M   'P 1'
#
loop_
_entity.id
_entity.type
_entity.pdbx_description
1 polymer ?
#
loop_
_entity_poly.entity_id
_entity_poly.type
_entity_poly.pdbx_seq_one_letter_code
_entity_poly.pdbx_strand_id
1 'polypeptide(L)'
;MTVVSRTNSKNKKSSKRSVRRLISTSAAKFAYPLVVIVLALTVLSVAASIYTTRDLTANANVLGEDDQSVEQKQEEEQQKEAEKQAEEAQKESAKQAEEQQKESDKTAQTDARDSSGTSKSSTKSKTETISPDGLKVKMEVEDAKQETEIETADGQKIKTKVGDDGLTKIEIENGAVKLKYIIVNGQMILKAENEDGEEVDVADEDLAELENELGDELEEDDIRLVPTADHQLALTQYQIAALTDFPILVNSQTRELIVTTPDGQRVVTVLPGEAVQNLLATGIINSMDTPPTGITVQDQLDTVTGVVDLIEREGEIVYKIKGRKTHRILGLIPLTTPVTAFVSIDSGLPVAKEQSVLTDVIDFLSP
;
A
#
# COMPACT_ATOMS: atom_id res chain seq x y z
N MET A 1 -33.64 -11.84 -42.26
CA MET A 1 -33.54 -13.31 -42.26
C MET A 1 -33.77 -13.80 -40.85
N THR A 2 -34.86 -14.52 -40.67
CA THR A 2 -35.43 -14.95 -39.40
C THR A 2 -34.99 -16.39 -39.14
N VAL A 3 -34.36 -16.69 -38.01
CA VAL A 3 -34.20 -18.09 -37.56
C VAL A 3 -34.52 -18.16 -36.07
N VAL A 4 -35.78 -18.49 -35.81
CA VAL A 4 -36.30 -18.99 -34.53
C VAL A 4 -35.85 -20.43 -34.39
N SER A 5 -35.17 -20.79 -33.30
CA SER A 5 -34.85 -22.18 -32.96
C SER A 5 -35.46 -22.59 -31.63
N ARG A 6 -36.06 -23.78 -31.69
CA ARG A 6 -37.10 -24.32 -30.81
C ARG A 6 -36.58 -24.90 -29.50
N THR A 7 -37.45 -24.79 -28.50
CA THR A 7 -37.57 -25.61 -27.30
C THR A 7 -37.55 -27.12 -27.60
N ASN A 8 -36.86 -27.94 -26.78
CA ASN A 8 -37.36 -29.28 -26.48
C ASN A 8 -36.71 -29.92 -25.23
N SER A 9 -37.58 -30.54 -24.43
CA SER A 9 -37.50 -31.95 -24.01
C SER A 9 -37.13 -32.32 -22.57
N LYS A 10 -38.08 -33.08 -22.00
CA LYS A 10 -37.93 -34.24 -21.10
C LYS A 10 -37.99 -34.01 -19.60
N ASN A 11 -39.24 -33.76 -19.20
CA ASN A 11 -39.87 -34.26 -17.98
C ASN A 11 -39.55 -35.75 -17.74
N LYS A 12 -38.75 -36.06 -16.71
CA LYS A 12 -38.40 -37.43 -16.31
C LYS A 12 -39.06 -37.76 -14.98
N LYS A 13 -40.20 -38.45 -15.05
CA LYS A 13 -40.84 -39.15 -13.92
C LYS A 13 -39.83 -40.13 -13.32
N SER A 14 -39.45 -39.94 -12.06
CA SER A 14 -38.76 -40.96 -11.27
C SER A 14 -39.72 -41.58 -10.25
N SER A 15 -39.64 -42.91 -10.21
CA SER A 15 -40.50 -43.85 -9.51
C SER A 15 -40.29 -43.83 -8.00
N LYS A 16 -41.36 -43.62 -7.23
CA LYS A 16 -41.40 -43.86 -5.78
C LYS A 16 -41.43 -45.37 -5.51
N ARG A 17 -40.26 -46.01 -5.40
CA ARG A 17 -40.14 -47.33 -4.77
C ARG A 17 -39.95 -47.16 -3.27
N SER A 18 -40.99 -47.47 -2.51
CA SER A 18 -40.95 -47.59 -1.05
C SER A 18 -40.13 -48.81 -0.67
N VAL A 19 -38.87 -48.61 -0.32
CA VAL A 19 -38.04 -49.63 0.32
C VAL A 19 -38.33 -49.56 1.83
N ARG A 20 -39.11 -50.51 2.34
CA ARG A 20 -39.26 -50.75 3.78
C ARG A 20 -37.89 -51.20 4.32
N ARG A 21 -37.14 -50.29 4.92
CA ARG A 21 -35.97 -50.64 5.74
C ARG A 21 -36.46 -51.09 7.10
N LEU A 22 -36.20 -52.36 7.41
CA LEU A 22 -36.24 -52.90 8.76
C LEU A 22 -35.19 -52.15 9.59
N ILE A 23 -35.66 -51.37 10.56
CA ILE A 23 -34.82 -50.68 11.53
C ILE A 23 -34.38 -51.74 12.54
N SER A 24 -33.18 -52.27 12.33
CA SER A 24 -32.43 -53.01 13.34
C SER A 24 -31.90 -52.02 14.37
N THR A 25 -32.53 -52.00 15.54
CA THR A 25 -32.14 -51.22 16.71
C THR A 25 -30.98 -51.92 17.44
N SER A 26 -29.75 -51.73 16.97
CA SER A 26 -28.55 -52.23 17.66
C SER A 26 -27.26 -51.56 17.15
N ALA A 27 -27.14 -50.23 17.27
CA ALA A 27 -25.89 -49.53 16.93
C ALA A 27 -25.74 -48.14 17.60
N ALA A 28 -26.36 -47.89 18.74
CA ALA A 28 -26.36 -46.56 19.37
C ALA A 28 -25.02 -46.12 19.99
N LYS A 29 -23.97 -46.96 19.95
CA LYS A 29 -22.67 -46.66 20.60
C LYS A 29 -21.55 -46.23 19.63
N PHE A 30 -21.75 -46.32 18.31
CA PHE A 30 -20.75 -45.91 17.31
C PHE A 30 -21.14 -44.66 16.49
N ALA A 31 -22.35 -44.13 16.66
CA ALA A 31 -22.79 -42.93 15.95
C ALA A 31 -22.19 -41.63 16.54
N TYR A 32 -21.87 -41.60 17.84
CA TYR A 32 -21.31 -40.44 18.51
C TYR A 32 -19.94 -39.98 17.97
N PRO A 33 -18.93 -40.84 17.76
CA PRO A 33 -17.64 -40.39 17.24
C PRO A 33 -17.75 -39.80 15.83
N LEU A 34 -18.59 -40.36 14.95
CA LEU A 34 -18.81 -39.82 13.61
C LEU A 34 -19.50 -38.45 13.63
N VAL A 35 -20.49 -38.25 14.51
CA VAL A 35 -21.16 -36.95 14.66
C VAL A 35 -20.20 -35.89 15.19
N VAL A 36 -19.32 -36.24 16.14
CA VAL A 36 -18.30 -35.32 16.65
C VAL A 36 -17.28 -34.96 15.57
N ILE A 37 -16.85 -35.91 14.73
CA ILE A 37 -15.94 -35.64 13.62
C ILE A 37 -16.59 -34.73 12.58
N VAL A 38 -17.85 -34.99 12.21
CA VAL A 38 -18.58 -34.13 11.25
C VAL A 38 -18.77 -32.73 11.84
N LEU A 39 -19.12 -32.61 13.12
CA LEU A 39 -19.30 -31.31 13.77
C LEU A 39 -17.97 -30.55 13.88
N ALA A 40 -16.88 -31.23 14.22
CA ALA A 40 -15.53 -30.66 14.22
C ALA A 40 -15.13 -30.19 12.81
N LEU A 41 -15.38 -30.98 11.76
CA LEU A 41 -15.12 -30.60 10.37
C LEU A 41 -15.97 -29.40 9.93
N THR A 42 -17.23 -29.31 10.36
CA THR A 42 -18.07 -28.14 10.04
C THR A 42 -17.60 -26.87 10.72
N VAL A 43 -17.15 -26.94 11.98
CA VAL A 43 -16.57 -25.78 12.68
C VAL A 43 -15.24 -25.37 12.03
N LEU A 44 -14.41 -26.34 11.64
CA LEU A 44 -13.15 -26.08 10.94
C LEU A 44 -13.37 -25.42 9.57
N SER A 45 -14.44 -25.79 8.86
CA SER A 45 -14.83 -25.20 7.59
C SER A 45 -15.22 -23.71 7.72
N VAL A 46 -15.86 -23.32 8.83
CA VAL A 46 -16.23 -21.90 9.06
C VAL A 46 -15.01 -21.08 9.50
N ALA A 47 -14.08 -21.66 10.26
CA ALA A 47 -12.86 -20.99 10.66
C ALA A 47 -11.90 -20.71 9.48
N ALA A 48 -11.97 -21.52 8.41
CA ALA A 48 -11.14 -21.37 7.21
C ALA A 48 -11.30 -20.02 6.49
N SER A 49 -12.49 -19.41 6.57
CA SER A 49 -12.81 -18.15 5.88
C SER A 49 -12.41 -16.89 6.66
N ILE A 50 -11.83 -17.02 7.86
CA ILE A 50 -11.41 -15.87 8.66
C ILE A 50 -9.95 -15.58 8.32
N TYR A 51 -9.70 -14.39 7.77
CA TYR A 51 -8.35 -13.86 7.59
C TYR A 51 -7.96 -13.11 8.86
N THR A 52 -6.78 -13.40 9.38
CA THR A 52 -6.22 -12.67 10.51
C THR A 52 -5.06 -11.82 9.99
N THR A 53 -5.06 -10.56 10.38
CA THR A 53 -3.93 -9.65 10.18
C THR A 53 -3.04 -9.73 11.40
N ARG A 54 -1.75 -9.92 11.19
CA ARG A 54 -0.72 -9.90 12.23
C ARG A 54 0.26 -8.80 11.90
N ASP A 55 0.39 -7.84 12.81
CA ASP A 55 1.41 -6.81 12.70
C ASP A 55 2.75 -7.44 13.09
N LEU A 56 3.72 -7.28 12.20
CA LEU A 56 5.08 -7.72 12.38
C LEU A 56 5.81 -6.57 13.06
N THR A 57 5.75 -6.55 14.38
CA THR A 57 6.61 -5.64 15.14
C THR A 57 8.06 -6.02 14.84
N ALA A 58 8.90 -5.03 14.48
CA ALA A 58 10.28 -5.18 14.01
C ALA A 58 11.24 -5.91 14.99
N ASN A 59 10.74 -6.38 16.13
CA ASN A 59 11.49 -7.12 17.16
C ASN A 59 11.42 -8.65 17.00
N ALA A 60 11.05 -9.15 15.81
CA ALA A 60 11.07 -10.57 15.54
C ALA A 60 12.51 -11.06 15.32
N ASN A 61 13.24 -11.26 16.42
CA ASN A 61 14.41 -12.15 16.46
C ASN A 61 13.95 -13.57 16.08
N VAL A 62 14.10 -13.91 14.80
CA VAL A 62 13.79 -15.23 14.25
C VAL A 62 15.07 -16.06 14.13
N LEU A 63 15.23 -16.93 15.13
CA LEU A 63 15.88 -18.24 15.16
C LEU A 63 17.39 -18.40 14.86
N GLY A 64 18.09 -18.77 15.94
CA GLY A 64 19.32 -19.57 15.96
C GLY A 64 19.64 -19.96 17.41
N GLU A 65 18.88 -20.89 18.00
CA GLU A 65 19.24 -21.58 19.25
C GLU A 65 20.38 -22.55 18.94
N ASP A 66 21.62 -22.20 19.30
CA ASP A 66 22.62 -23.10 19.91
C ASP A 66 23.92 -22.34 20.22
N ASP A 67 24.39 -22.46 21.47
CA ASP A 67 25.62 -21.93 22.08
C ASP A 67 25.74 -20.40 22.29
N GLN A 68 25.20 -19.94 23.44
CA GLN A 68 25.49 -18.63 24.03
C GLN A 68 26.99 -18.48 24.35
N SER A 69 27.69 -17.74 23.49
CA SER A 69 29.02 -17.20 23.78
C SER A 69 28.90 -16.05 24.79
N VAL A 70 29.92 -15.89 25.62
CA VAL A 70 29.99 -14.89 26.71
C VAL A 70 29.86 -13.44 26.21
N GLU A 71 30.04 -13.19 24.91
CA GLU A 71 29.87 -11.88 24.27
C GLU A 71 28.40 -11.44 24.18
N GLN A 72 27.44 -12.36 23.94
CA GLN A 72 26.02 -11.99 23.87
C GLN A 72 25.46 -11.49 25.20
N LYS A 73 26.00 -11.97 26.32
CA LYS A 73 25.57 -11.51 27.65
C LYS A 73 26.00 -10.07 27.95
N GLN A 74 27.08 -9.63 27.30
CA GLN A 74 27.61 -8.28 27.45
C GLN A 74 26.85 -7.28 26.56
N GLU A 75 26.40 -7.71 25.37
CA GLU A 75 25.52 -6.92 24.52
C GLU A 75 24.11 -6.78 25.10
N GLU A 76 23.57 -7.84 25.73
CA GLU A 76 22.26 -7.79 26.38
C GLU A 76 22.26 -6.85 27.61
N GLU A 77 23.40 -6.76 28.33
CA GLU A 77 23.56 -5.85 29.46
C GLU A 77 23.70 -4.38 28.98
N GLN A 78 24.40 -4.14 27.86
CA GLN A 78 24.46 -2.81 27.24
C GLN A 78 23.10 -2.38 26.66
N GLN A 79 22.33 -3.28 26.06
CA GLN A 79 20.99 -2.97 25.57
C GLN A 79 20.02 -2.63 26.71
N LYS A 80 20.07 -3.35 27.83
CA LYS A 80 19.27 -3.02 29.03
C LYS A 80 19.64 -1.68 29.64
N GLU A 81 20.92 -1.28 29.59
CA GLU A 81 21.35 0.02 30.06
C GLU A 81 20.89 1.15 29.13
N ALA A 82 20.93 0.94 27.82
CA ALA A 82 20.43 1.89 26.83
C ALA A 82 18.90 2.07 26.91
N GLU A 83 18.14 0.98 27.09
CA GLU A 83 16.68 1.04 27.22
C GLU A 83 16.27 1.80 28.49
N LYS A 84 16.99 1.61 29.59
CA LYS A 84 16.76 2.34 30.84
C LYS A 84 17.05 3.84 30.70
N GLN A 85 18.08 4.23 29.95
CA GLN A 85 18.37 5.64 29.67
C GLN A 85 17.32 6.27 28.75
N ALA A 86 16.80 5.52 27.76
CA ALA A 86 15.72 5.98 26.90
C ALA A 86 14.40 6.18 27.68
N GLU A 87 14.06 5.28 28.60
CA GLU A 87 12.87 5.41 29.46
C GLU A 87 12.99 6.62 30.40
N GLU A 88 14.18 6.91 30.92
CA GLU A 88 14.42 8.08 31.78
C GLU A 88 14.31 9.39 31.00
N ALA A 89 14.85 9.43 29.77
CA ALA A 89 14.70 10.58 28.86
C ALA A 89 13.23 10.84 28.47
N GLN A 90 12.45 9.79 28.20
CA GLN A 90 11.02 9.93 27.89
C GLN A 90 10.22 10.46 29.08
N LYS A 91 10.54 10.04 30.31
CA LYS A 91 9.91 10.56 31.53
C LYS A 91 10.25 12.03 31.78
N GLU A 92 11.45 12.47 31.43
CA GLU A 92 11.85 13.88 31.55
C GLU A 92 11.14 14.75 30.49
N SER A 93 11.03 14.29 29.25
CA SER A 93 10.28 15.01 28.21
C SER A 93 8.78 15.08 28.51
N ALA A 94 8.19 14.04 29.09
CA ALA A 94 6.78 14.04 29.48
C ALA A 94 6.50 15.05 30.61
N LYS A 95 7.43 15.20 31.56
CA LYS A 95 7.32 16.22 32.62
C LYS A 95 7.39 17.64 32.05
N GLN A 96 8.27 17.90 31.09
CA GLN A 96 8.38 19.22 30.46
C GLN A 96 7.13 19.57 29.63
N ALA A 97 6.53 18.60 28.94
CA ALA A 97 5.29 18.79 28.20
C ALA A 97 4.08 19.09 29.13
N GLU A 98 3.99 18.41 30.28
CA GLU A 98 2.93 18.66 31.26
C GLU A 98 3.06 20.05 31.92
N GLU A 99 4.29 20.56 32.09
CA GLU A 99 4.55 21.89 32.64
C GLU A 99 4.16 23.00 31.63
N GLN A 100 4.37 22.78 30.33
CA GLN A 100 3.93 23.70 29.27
C GLN A 100 2.40 23.74 29.09
N GLN A 101 1.70 22.61 29.26
CA GLN A 101 0.23 22.60 29.19
C GLN A 101 -0.43 23.35 30.36
N LYS A 102 0.20 23.38 31.54
CA LYS A 102 -0.32 24.13 32.70
C LYS A 102 -0.19 25.65 32.55
N GLU A 103 0.67 26.16 31.68
CA GLU A 103 0.72 27.60 31.37
C GLU A 103 -0.31 28.03 30.32
N SER A 104 -0.70 27.16 29.38
CA SER A 104 -1.71 27.49 28.36
C SER A 104 -3.16 27.53 28.88
N ASP A 105 -3.49 26.77 29.92
CA ASP A 105 -4.87 26.70 30.46
C ASP A 105 -5.29 27.91 31.32
N LYS A 106 -4.38 28.87 31.57
CA LYS A 106 -4.70 30.05 32.38
C LYS A 106 -5.21 31.26 31.59
N THR A 107 -5.31 31.16 30.25
CA THR A 107 -5.65 32.32 29.39
C THR A 107 -6.99 32.18 28.63
N ALA A 108 -7.71 31.05 28.75
CA ALA A 108 -8.90 30.78 27.93
C ALA A 108 -10.22 30.68 28.75
N GLN A 109 -10.45 31.59 29.69
CA GLN A 109 -11.74 31.68 30.39
C GLN A 109 -12.31 33.10 30.44
N THR A 110 -12.61 33.65 29.27
CA THR A 110 -13.68 34.66 29.09
C THR A 110 -14.32 34.46 27.72
N ASP A 111 -15.64 34.55 27.68
CA ASP A 111 -16.53 34.67 26.50
C ASP A 111 -17.07 33.38 25.89
N ALA A 112 -18.08 32.82 26.57
CA ALA A 112 -19.06 31.94 25.95
C ALA A 112 -20.49 32.37 26.33
N ARG A 113 -21.15 33.15 25.47
CA ARG A 113 -22.62 33.18 25.34
C ARG A 113 -23.06 33.49 23.91
N ASP A 114 -24.07 32.71 23.50
CA ASP A 114 -24.99 32.86 22.36
C ASP A 114 -24.44 32.74 20.93
N SER A 115 -24.88 31.69 20.23
CA SER A 115 -25.63 31.81 18.96
C SER A 115 -25.84 30.44 18.31
N SER A 116 -27.10 29.99 18.30
CA SER A 116 -27.58 28.86 17.50
C SER A 116 -27.90 29.34 16.07
N GLY A 117 -27.11 28.90 15.09
CA GLY A 117 -27.37 29.17 13.67
C GLY A 117 -26.85 28.04 12.79
N THR A 118 -27.79 27.29 12.20
CA THR A 118 -27.57 26.29 11.15
C THR A 118 -26.75 26.90 10.01
N SER A 119 -25.46 26.54 9.96
CA SER A 119 -24.51 27.09 9.00
C SER A 119 -23.97 25.96 8.12
N LYS A 120 -24.15 26.13 6.81
CA LYS A 120 -23.56 25.32 5.75
C LYS A 120 -22.05 25.61 5.76
N SER A 121 -21.33 24.89 6.59
CA SER A 121 -19.88 25.06 6.81
C SER A 121 -19.13 24.27 5.75
N SER A 122 -18.63 24.93 4.71
CA SER A 122 -17.54 24.39 3.89
C SER A 122 -16.27 24.42 4.75
N THR A 123 -15.78 23.25 5.13
CA THR A 123 -14.59 23.11 5.98
C THR A 123 -13.35 23.28 5.11
N LYS A 124 -12.85 24.50 5.00
CA LYS A 124 -11.59 24.82 4.33
C LYS A 124 -10.43 24.47 5.28
N SER A 125 -9.58 23.54 4.88
CA SER A 125 -8.36 23.16 5.61
C SER A 125 -7.15 23.79 4.93
N LYS A 126 -6.24 24.39 5.70
CA LYS A 126 -4.99 24.94 5.19
C LYS A 126 -3.84 24.51 6.11
N THR A 127 -2.85 23.85 5.53
CA THR A 127 -1.65 23.38 6.23
C THR A 127 -0.42 23.96 5.53
N GLU A 128 0.52 24.48 6.31
CA GLU A 128 1.81 24.96 5.82
C GLU A 128 2.92 24.29 6.62
N THR A 129 3.84 23.61 5.93
CA THR A 129 4.96 22.90 6.52
C THR A 129 6.25 23.42 5.91
N ILE A 130 7.26 23.67 6.73
CA ILE A 130 8.60 24.10 6.31
C ILE A 130 9.59 23.03 6.73
N SER A 131 10.24 22.40 5.75
CA SER A 131 11.30 21.41 5.99
C SER A 131 12.60 22.12 6.42
N PRO A 132 13.47 21.50 7.22
CA PRO A 132 14.81 22.02 7.54
C PRO A 132 15.65 22.38 6.31
N ASP A 133 15.42 21.73 5.17
CA ASP A 133 16.12 22.01 3.90
C ASP A 133 15.59 23.25 3.17
N GLY A 134 14.66 24.00 3.79
CA GLY A 134 14.09 25.23 3.23
C GLY A 134 12.92 25.01 2.27
N LEU A 135 12.53 23.74 2.03
CA LEU A 135 11.33 23.40 1.26
C LEU A 135 10.07 23.86 2.01
N LYS A 136 9.23 24.68 1.38
CA LYS A 136 7.94 25.09 1.93
C LYS A 136 6.82 24.40 1.16
N VAL A 137 5.95 23.70 1.88
CA VAL A 137 4.78 23.03 1.30
C VAL A 137 3.52 23.65 1.90
N LYS A 138 2.66 24.19 1.04
CA LYS A 138 1.33 24.70 1.39
C LYS A 138 0.29 23.79 0.77
N MET A 139 -0.57 23.24 1.60
CA MET A 139 -1.68 22.41 1.16
C MET A 139 -2.99 23.07 1.58
N GLU A 140 -3.89 23.24 0.62
CA GLU A 140 -5.21 23.81 0.83
C GLU A 140 -6.24 22.83 0.28
N VAL A 141 -7.11 22.34 1.16
CA VAL A 141 -8.19 21.40 0.82
C VAL A 141 -9.51 22.14 1.04
N GLU A 142 -10.27 22.29 -0.05
CA GLU A 142 -11.59 22.91 -0.04
C GLU A 142 -12.58 21.99 -0.78
N ASP A 143 -13.45 21.33 -0.02
CA ASP A 143 -14.38 20.30 -0.51
C ASP A 143 -13.65 19.15 -1.24
N ALA A 144 -13.88 18.98 -2.56
CA ALA A 144 -13.23 17.97 -3.40
C ALA A 144 -12.02 18.53 -4.18
N LYS A 145 -11.64 19.79 -3.93
CA LYS A 145 -10.49 20.44 -4.56
C LYS A 145 -9.31 20.40 -3.62
N GLN A 146 -8.17 20.01 -4.17
CA GLN A 146 -6.89 20.03 -3.48
C GLN A 146 -5.90 20.90 -4.24
N GLU A 147 -5.34 21.89 -3.57
CA GLU A 147 -4.26 22.72 -4.06
C GLU A 147 -3.01 22.48 -3.20
N THR A 148 -1.91 22.13 -3.84
CA THR A 148 -0.60 21.95 -3.20
C THR A 148 0.39 22.87 -3.87
N GLU A 149 1.01 23.78 -3.11
CA GLU A 149 2.09 24.66 -3.58
C GLU A 149 3.39 24.27 -2.85
N ILE A 150 4.41 23.91 -3.61
CA ILE A 150 5.76 23.58 -3.12
C ILE A 150 6.70 24.68 -3.60
N GLU A 151 7.40 25.34 -2.68
CA GLU A 151 8.47 26.29 -2.98
C GLU A 151 9.80 25.66 -2.54
N THR A 152 10.70 25.42 -3.49
CA THR A 152 12.05 24.91 -3.20
C THR A 152 12.97 26.03 -2.72
N ALA A 153 14.10 25.67 -2.10
CA ALA A 153 15.10 26.64 -1.65
C ALA A 153 15.66 27.50 -2.80
N ASP A 154 15.66 26.97 -4.02
CA ASP A 154 16.12 27.66 -5.23
C ASP A 154 15.07 28.62 -5.82
N GLY A 155 13.88 28.70 -5.22
CA GLY A 155 12.81 29.59 -5.64
C GLY A 155 11.89 29.02 -6.74
N GLN A 156 12.03 27.75 -7.09
CA GLN A 156 11.11 27.06 -7.98
C GLN A 156 9.77 26.84 -7.26
N LYS A 157 8.66 27.14 -7.93
CA LYS A 157 7.31 26.93 -7.39
C LYS A 157 6.56 25.88 -8.18
N ILE A 158 6.07 24.86 -7.51
CA ILE A 158 5.27 23.78 -8.10
C ILE A 158 3.87 23.88 -7.50
N LYS A 159 2.86 24.16 -8.33
CA LYS A 159 1.45 24.22 -7.93
C LYS A 159 0.68 23.07 -8.56
N THR A 160 0.21 22.16 -7.74
CA THR A 160 -0.67 21.07 -8.15
C THR A 160 -2.10 21.41 -7.74
N LYS A 161 -3.01 21.45 -8.71
CA LYS A 161 -4.44 21.67 -8.49
C LYS A 161 -5.23 20.49 -9.03
N VAL A 162 -5.90 19.79 -8.13
CA VAL A 162 -6.82 18.70 -8.45
C VAL A 162 -8.24 19.26 -8.42
N GLY A 163 -8.92 19.24 -9.57
CA GLY A 163 -10.30 19.68 -9.71
C GLY A 163 -11.32 18.58 -9.47
N ASP A 164 -12.57 18.97 -9.19
CA ASP A 164 -13.72 18.07 -9.02
C ASP A 164 -14.03 17.23 -10.30
N ASP A 165 -13.50 17.66 -11.44
CA ASP A 165 -13.61 17.02 -12.75
C ASP A 165 -12.56 15.93 -12.99
N GLY A 166 -11.68 15.67 -12.01
CA GLY A 166 -10.56 14.74 -12.13
C GLY A 166 -9.39 15.28 -12.96
N LEU A 167 -9.45 16.56 -13.38
CA LEU A 167 -8.33 17.20 -14.07
C LEU A 167 -7.27 17.59 -13.04
N THR A 168 -6.08 17.02 -13.19
CA THR A 168 -4.90 17.43 -12.42
C THR A 168 -4.10 18.40 -13.25
N LYS A 169 -3.93 19.62 -12.74
CA LYS A 169 -3.09 20.66 -13.33
C LYS A 169 -1.85 20.83 -12.47
N ILE A 170 -0.67 20.67 -13.05
CA ILE A 170 0.62 20.91 -12.38
C ILE A 170 1.26 22.10 -13.07
N GLU A 171 1.46 23.20 -12.35
CA GLU A 171 2.19 24.37 -12.84
C GLU A 171 3.57 24.41 -12.19
N ILE A 172 4.64 24.39 -12.98
CA ILE A 172 6.02 24.53 -12.52
C ILE A 172 6.53 25.90 -12.99
N GLU A 173 6.77 26.80 -12.04
CA GLU A 173 7.38 28.11 -12.27
C GLU A 173 8.87 28.03 -11.93
N ASN A 174 9.73 28.19 -12.94
CA ASN A 174 11.18 28.27 -12.75
C ASN A 174 11.73 29.52 -13.48
N GLY A 175 11.92 30.61 -12.72
CA GLY A 175 12.38 31.88 -13.28
C GLY A 175 11.38 32.49 -14.27
N ALA A 176 11.79 32.63 -15.52
CA ALA A 176 11.04 33.25 -16.61
C ALA A 176 10.03 32.31 -17.31
N VAL A 177 10.11 31.00 -17.02
CA VAL A 177 9.34 29.98 -17.74
C VAL A 177 8.32 29.35 -16.80
N LYS A 178 7.08 29.25 -17.28
CA LYS A 178 5.98 28.58 -16.59
C LYS A 178 5.52 27.37 -17.39
N LEU A 179 5.77 26.17 -16.88
CA LEU A 179 5.32 24.91 -17.48
C LEU A 179 3.98 24.53 -16.87
N LYS A 180 3.00 24.17 -17.70
CA LYS A 180 1.67 23.70 -17.31
C LYS A 180 1.47 22.29 -17.85
N TYR A 181 1.41 21.31 -16.96
CA TYR A 181 1.02 19.94 -17.27
C TYR A 181 -0.46 19.77 -16.95
N ILE A 182 -1.25 19.32 -17.92
CA ILE A 182 -2.66 19.01 -17.73
C ILE A 182 -2.86 17.53 -18.02
N ILE A 183 -3.30 16.77 -17.02
CA ILE A 183 -3.66 15.36 -17.19
C ILE A 183 -5.17 15.29 -17.48
N VAL A 184 -5.53 14.95 -18.72
CA VAL A 184 -6.91 14.79 -19.17
C VAL A 184 -7.12 13.32 -19.56
N ASN A 185 -7.96 12.58 -18.83
CA ASN A 185 -8.25 11.16 -19.10
C ASN A 185 -7.01 10.26 -19.19
N GLY A 186 -5.98 10.54 -18.40
CA GLY A 186 -4.72 9.80 -18.41
C GLY A 186 -3.75 10.18 -19.54
N GLN A 187 -4.11 11.16 -20.39
CA GLN A 187 -3.18 11.73 -21.36
C GLN A 187 -2.57 13.02 -20.80
N MET A 188 -1.24 13.07 -20.76
CA MET A 188 -0.48 14.24 -20.33
C MET A 188 -0.37 15.23 -21.50
N ILE A 189 -0.75 16.49 -21.27
CA ILE A 189 -0.58 17.59 -22.22
C ILE A 189 0.34 18.62 -21.56
N LEU A 190 1.49 18.86 -22.16
CA LEU A 190 2.43 19.89 -21.72
C LEU A 190 2.18 21.18 -22.51
N LYS A 191 2.03 22.29 -21.79
CA LYS A 191 2.01 23.65 -22.35
C LYS A 191 3.09 24.48 -21.67
N ALA A 192 3.81 25.30 -22.42
CA ALA A 192 4.72 26.30 -21.87
C ALA A 192 4.12 27.70 -22.04
N GLU A 193 4.31 28.56 -21.05
CA GLU A 193 3.89 29.96 -21.08
C GLU A 193 5.10 30.83 -20.72
N ASN A 194 5.37 31.85 -21.55
CA ASN A 194 6.45 32.81 -21.33
C ASN A 194 6.03 33.93 -20.34
N GLU A 195 6.97 34.80 -19.94
CA GLU A 195 6.73 35.93 -19.02
C GLU A 195 5.57 36.85 -19.46
N ASP A 196 5.27 36.90 -20.76
CA ASP A 196 4.19 37.72 -21.34
C ASP A 196 2.81 37.04 -21.28
N GLY A 197 2.71 35.80 -20.77
CA GLY A 197 1.46 35.04 -20.73
C GLY A 197 1.04 34.45 -22.08
N GLU A 198 1.94 34.46 -23.07
CA GLU A 198 1.69 33.83 -24.36
C GLU A 198 1.95 32.33 -24.26
N GLU A 199 0.94 31.52 -24.59
CA GLU A 199 1.09 30.07 -24.77
C GLU A 199 2.07 29.84 -25.93
N VAL A 200 3.24 29.31 -25.62
CA VAL A 200 4.18 28.80 -26.62
C VAL A 200 3.86 27.33 -26.79
N ASP A 201 3.38 26.96 -27.97
CA ASP A 201 3.35 25.55 -28.36
C ASP A 201 4.80 25.06 -28.36
N VAL A 202 5.13 24.24 -27.36
CA VAL A 202 6.39 23.51 -27.33
C VAL A 202 6.34 22.59 -28.54
N ALA A 203 7.30 22.73 -29.46
CA ALA A 203 7.34 21.88 -30.63
C ALA A 203 7.42 20.42 -30.18
N ASP A 204 6.72 19.52 -30.87
CA ASP A 204 6.73 18.08 -30.56
C ASP A 204 8.17 17.51 -30.49
N GLU A 205 9.12 18.15 -31.19
CA GLU A 205 10.55 17.83 -31.18
C GLU A 205 11.21 18.11 -29.81
N ASP A 206 10.91 19.24 -29.16
CA ASP A 206 11.46 19.59 -27.84
C ASP A 206 10.87 18.72 -26.73
N LEU A 207 9.60 18.29 -26.88
CA LEU A 207 8.96 17.33 -25.98
C LEU A 207 9.63 15.96 -26.05
N ALA A 208 9.95 15.51 -27.27
CA ALA A 208 10.64 14.25 -27.49
C ALA A 208 12.07 14.30 -26.92
N GLU A 209 12.77 15.43 -27.01
CA GLU A 209 14.09 15.59 -26.37
C GLU A 209 14.00 15.50 -24.84
N LEU A 210 13.01 16.13 -24.21
CA LEU A 210 12.78 16.02 -22.76
C LEU A 210 12.37 14.60 -22.33
N GLU A 211 11.52 13.91 -23.10
CA GLU A 211 11.16 12.52 -22.85
C GLU A 211 12.38 11.59 -22.98
N ASN A 212 13.25 11.84 -23.96
CA ASN A 212 14.49 11.07 -24.11
C ASN A 212 15.48 11.36 -22.98
N GLU A 213 15.65 12.62 -22.54
CA GLU A 213 16.57 12.97 -21.45
C GLU A 213 16.13 12.39 -20.10
N LEU A 214 14.82 12.40 -19.80
CA LEU A 214 14.26 11.71 -18.63
C LEU A 214 14.28 10.18 -18.76
N GLY A 215 14.10 9.66 -19.97
CA GLY A 215 14.19 8.24 -20.27
C GLY A 215 15.59 7.69 -20.02
N ASP A 216 16.61 8.36 -20.56
CA ASP A 216 18.01 7.95 -20.47
C ASP A 216 18.52 7.89 -19.02
N GLU A 217 18.06 8.79 -18.14
CA GLU A 217 18.47 8.78 -16.72
C GLU A 217 17.78 7.70 -15.88
N LEU A 218 16.54 7.31 -16.21
CA LEU A 218 15.80 6.28 -15.48
C LEU A 218 16.05 4.85 -16.00
N GLU A 219 16.57 4.73 -17.22
CA GLU A 219 16.95 3.45 -17.82
C GLU A 219 18.13 2.77 -17.12
N GLU A 220 19.00 3.51 -16.42
CA GLU A 220 20.12 2.92 -15.66
C GLU A 220 19.63 1.97 -14.55
N ASP A 221 18.48 2.27 -13.93
CA ASP A 221 17.93 1.51 -12.80
C ASP A 221 16.73 0.62 -13.20
N ASP A 222 16.45 0.48 -14.51
CA ASP A 222 15.29 -0.23 -15.06
C ASP A 222 13.94 0.26 -14.48
N ILE A 223 13.84 1.53 -14.07
CA ILE A 223 12.64 2.11 -13.48
C ILE A 223 11.79 2.74 -14.58
N ARG A 224 10.52 2.33 -14.71
CA ARG A 224 9.61 2.93 -15.70
C ARG A 224 8.26 3.22 -15.10
N LEU A 225 7.75 4.42 -15.36
CA LEU A 225 6.38 4.83 -15.06
C LEU A 225 5.51 4.57 -16.28
N VAL A 226 4.53 3.68 -16.17
CA VAL A 226 3.64 3.38 -17.29
C VAL A 226 2.17 3.55 -16.89
N PRO A 227 1.38 4.30 -17.67
CA PRO A 227 -0.06 4.35 -17.45
C PRO A 227 -0.70 2.99 -17.76
N THR A 228 -1.58 2.55 -16.86
CA THR A 228 -2.37 1.32 -17.01
C THR A 228 -3.72 1.65 -17.67
N ALA A 229 -4.37 0.66 -18.30
CA ALA A 229 -5.69 0.81 -18.92
C ALA A 229 -6.77 1.36 -17.97
N ASP A 230 -6.62 1.13 -16.66
CA ASP A 230 -7.54 1.59 -15.62
C ASP A 230 -7.24 3.01 -15.12
N HIS A 231 -6.43 3.79 -15.85
CA HIS A 231 -5.96 5.13 -15.48
C HIS A 231 -5.10 5.19 -14.21
N GLN A 232 -4.60 4.05 -13.73
CA GLN A 232 -3.64 3.96 -12.64
C GLN A 232 -2.22 4.09 -13.18
N LEU A 233 -1.32 4.69 -12.40
CA LEU A 233 0.11 4.70 -12.71
C LEU A 233 0.74 3.40 -12.20
N ALA A 234 1.53 2.75 -13.04
CA ALA A 234 2.32 1.60 -12.67
C ALA A 234 3.80 1.98 -12.60
N LEU A 235 4.42 1.82 -11.43
CA LEU A 235 5.86 1.91 -11.25
C LEU A 235 6.45 0.52 -11.49
N THR A 236 7.24 0.35 -12.55
CA THR A 236 7.81 -0.94 -12.93
C THR A 236 9.31 -0.99 -12.66
N GLN A 237 9.77 -2.12 -12.12
CA GLN A 237 11.19 -2.44 -11.92
C GLN A 237 11.39 -3.96 -12.04
N TYR A 238 12.40 -4.42 -12.79
CA TYR A 238 12.72 -5.85 -12.95
C TYR A 238 11.51 -6.77 -13.20
N GLN A 239 10.57 -6.35 -14.06
CA GLN A 239 9.33 -7.08 -14.40
C GLN A 239 8.29 -7.15 -13.27
N ILE A 240 8.45 -6.39 -12.20
CA ILE A 240 7.44 -6.22 -11.14
C ILE A 240 6.85 -4.81 -11.27
N ALA A 241 5.52 -4.73 -11.33
CA ALA A 241 4.79 -3.48 -11.40
C ALA A 241 4.08 -3.19 -10.08
N ALA A 242 4.30 -2.00 -9.52
CA ALA A 242 3.50 -1.44 -8.43
C ALA A 242 2.40 -0.54 -8.99
N LEU A 243 1.15 -0.96 -8.85
CA LEU A 243 -0.01 -0.14 -9.19
C LEU A 243 -0.26 0.87 -8.08
N THR A 244 -0.48 2.12 -8.45
CA THR A 244 -0.84 3.16 -7.50
C THR A 244 -1.90 4.12 -8.03
N ASP A 245 -2.74 4.57 -7.10
CA ASP A 245 -3.66 5.69 -7.30
C ASP A 245 -3.05 7.02 -6.83
N PHE A 246 -1.86 6.98 -6.22
CA PHE A 246 -1.22 8.18 -5.69
C PHE A 246 -0.43 8.91 -6.78
N PRO A 247 -0.46 10.25 -6.79
CA PRO A 247 0.45 11.04 -7.62
C PRO A 247 1.91 10.72 -7.28
N ILE A 248 2.70 10.37 -8.30
CA ILE A 248 4.15 10.16 -8.21
C ILE A 248 4.84 11.37 -8.85
N LEU A 249 5.86 11.88 -8.16
CA LEU A 249 6.77 12.91 -8.65
C LEU A 249 8.18 12.30 -8.69
N VAL A 250 8.94 12.60 -9.73
CA VAL A 250 10.36 12.22 -9.82
C VAL A 250 11.17 13.49 -9.66
N ASN A 251 12.05 13.54 -8.66
CA ASN A 251 13.01 14.63 -8.53
C ASN A 251 14.23 14.29 -9.40
N SER A 252 14.42 15.00 -10.52
CA SER A 252 15.55 14.76 -11.43
C SER A 252 16.92 15.07 -10.80
N GLN A 253 16.98 15.98 -9.82
CA GLN A 253 18.24 16.33 -9.17
C GLN A 253 18.69 15.27 -8.17
N THR A 254 17.76 14.78 -7.35
CA THR A 254 18.06 13.79 -6.30
C THR A 254 17.84 12.35 -6.74
N ARG A 255 17.19 12.16 -7.90
CA ARG A 255 16.71 10.87 -8.42
C ARG A 255 15.76 10.15 -7.46
N GLU A 256 15.08 10.92 -6.61
CA GLU A 256 14.13 10.39 -5.64
C GLU A 256 12.72 10.33 -6.23
N LEU A 257 12.04 9.23 -5.98
CA LEU A 257 10.62 9.06 -6.27
C LEU A 257 9.84 9.56 -5.05
N ILE A 258 8.94 10.50 -5.24
CA ILE A 258 8.12 11.09 -4.17
C ILE A 258 6.67 10.76 -4.44
N VAL A 259 6.02 10.11 -3.48
CA VAL A 259 4.58 9.78 -3.53
C VAL A 259 3.82 10.78 -2.67
N THR A 260 2.74 11.33 -3.21
CA THR A 260 1.86 12.27 -2.49
C THR A 260 0.59 11.55 -2.03
N THR A 261 0.41 11.41 -0.72
CA THR A 261 -0.82 10.89 -0.10
C THR A 261 -1.61 12.01 0.60
N PRO A 262 -2.86 11.77 1.03
CA PRO A 262 -3.61 12.72 1.84
C PRO A 262 -2.90 13.10 3.15
N ASP A 263 -2.11 12.18 3.72
CA ASP A 263 -1.38 12.40 4.97
C ASP A 263 -0.03 13.14 4.76
N GLY A 264 0.41 13.30 3.51
CA GLY A 264 1.60 14.08 3.16
C GLY A 264 2.40 13.51 2.00
N GLN A 265 3.64 13.99 1.85
CA GLN A 265 4.57 13.47 0.85
C GLN A 265 5.56 12.52 1.51
N ARG A 266 5.90 11.44 0.81
CA ARG A 266 6.88 10.44 1.25
C ARG A 266 7.84 10.12 0.11
N VAL A 267 9.11 9.96 0.45
CA VAL A 267 10.15 9.53 -0.48
C VAL A 267 10.14 8.01 -0.53
N VAL A 268 10.00 7.44 -1.72
CA VAL A 268 10.09 6.00 -1.96
C VAL A 268 11.57 5.63 -2.01
N THR A 269 12.07 4.98 -0.96
CA THR A 269 13.46 4.53 -0.88
C THR A 269 13.63 3.10 -1.37
N VAL A 270 12.60 2.26 -1.19
CA VAL A 270 12.60 0.86 -1.60
C VAL A 270 11.64 0.67 -2.76
N LEU A 271 12.14 0.07 -3.84
CA LEU A 271 11.40 -0.18 -5.07
C LEU A 271 10.64 -1.52 -5.03
N PRO A 272 9.64 -1.74 -5.90
CA PRO A 272 8.81 -2.94 -5.82
C PRO A 272 9.57 -4.24 -6.05
N GLY A 273 10.61 -4.23 -6.90
CA GLY A 273 11.47 -5.40 -7.13
C GLY A 273 12.18 -5.82 -5.85
N GLU A 274 12.80 -4.84 -5.18
CA GLU A 274 13.51 -5.03 -3.92
C GLU A 274 12.57 -5.47 -2.78
N ALA A 275 11.40 -4.86 -2.65
CA ALA A 275 10.41 -5.24 -1.64
C ALA A 275 9.98 -6.71 -1.78
N VAL A 276 9.73 -7.18 -3.00
CA VAL A 276 9.40 -8.59 -3.27
C VAL A 276 10.58 -9.51 -2.95
N GLN A 277 11.80 -9.09 -3.30
CA GLN A 277 13.01 -9.86 -2.98
C GLN A 277 13.21 -10.00 -1.48
N ASN A 278 12.98 -8.94 -0.70
CA ASN A 278 13.03 -8.97 0.76
C ASN A 278 12.01 -9.95 1.36
N LEU A 279 10.79 -10.02 0.80
CA LEU A 279 9.80 -10.99 1.25
C LEU A 279 10.15 -12.45 0.93
N LEU A 280 10.78 -12.68 -0.22
CA LEU A 280 11.28 -14.01 -0.60
C LEU A 280 12.45 -14.42 0.28
N ALA A 281 13.36 -13.48 0.57
CA ALA A 281 14.53 -13.70 1.42
C ALA A 281 14.14 -13.98 2.88
N THR A 282 13.12 -13.29 3.40
CA THR A 282 12.58 -13.51 4.75
C THR A 282 11.72 -14.78 4.87
N GLY A 283 11.41 -15.45 3.74
CA GLY A 283 10.57 -16.65 3.73
C GLY A 283 9.11 -16.40 4.14
N ILE A 284 8.66 -15.14 4.14
CA ILE A 284 7.25 -14.78 4.37
C ILE A 284 6.40 -15.29 3.20
N ILE A 285 6.94 -15.22 1.99
CA ILE A 285 6.40 -15.88 0.80
C ILE A 285 7.50 -16.70 0.13
N ASN A 286 7.12 -17.74 -0.60
CA ASN A 286 8.02 -18.54 -1.43
C ASN A 286 7.82 -18.30 -2.92
N SER A 287 6.66 -17.79 -3.31
CA SER A 287 6.36 -17.40 -4.68
C SER A 287 5.35 -16.26 -4.68
N MET A 288 5.49 -15.32 -5.60
CA MET A 288 4.50 -14.29 -5.85
C MET A 288 3.34 -14.86 -6.68
N ASP A 289 2.12 -14.35 -6.46
CA ASP A 289 1.01 -14.69 -7.35
C ASP A 289 1.21 -13.94 -8.69
N THR A 290 1.40 -14.70 -9.77
CA THR A 290 1.44 -14.11 -11.11
C THR A 290 0.06 -13.55 -11.44
N PRO A 291 -0.05 -12.26 -11.81
CA PRO A 291 -1.31 -11.66 -12.18
C PRO A 291 -1.91 -12.40 -13.39
N PRO A 292 -3.24 -12.51 -13.50
CA PRO A 292 -3.87 -13.17 -14.63
C PRO A 292 -3.72 -12.34 -15.91
N THR A 293 -2.58 -12.42 -16.62
CA THR A 293 -2.32 -12.02 -18.03
C THR A 293 -2.98 -10.75 -18.60
N GLY A 294 -3.45 -9.82 -17.77
CA GLY A 294 -4.38 -8.77 -18.16
C GLY A 294 -3.86 -7.36 -17.98
N ILE A 295 -2.69 -7.18 -17.35
CA ILE A 295 -2.04 -5.87 -17.30
C ILE A 295 -1.22 -5.74 -18.58
N THR A 296 -1.90 -5.34 -19.67
CA THR A 296 -1.24 -4.85 -20.87
C THR A 296 -0.76 -3.45 -20.56
N VAL A 297 0.47 -3.37 -20.08
CA VAL A 297 1.25 -2.14 -20.04
C VAL A 297 1.38 -1.67 -21.50
N GLN A 298 0.80 -0.50 -21.81
CA GLN A 298 0.61 -0.08 -23.18
C GLN A 298 1.97 0.11 -23.87
N ASP A 299 2.15 -0.56 -25.00
CA ASP A 299 3.19 -0.37 -26.04
C ASP A 299 4.64 -0.80 -25.80
N GLN A 300 5.15 -1.04 -24.59
CA GLN A 300 6.54 -1.54 -24.46
C GLN A 300 6.79 -2.53 -23.32
N LEU A 301 7.41 -3.64 -23.74
CA LEU A 301 8.34 -4.51 -23.03
C LEU A 301 7.85 -5.42 -21.89
N ASP A 302 8.12 -6.70 -22.14
CA ASP A 302 8.29 -7.80 -21.22
C ASP A 302 7.11 -8.21 -20.34
N THR A 303 7.02 -9.52 -20.16
CA THR A 303 5.94 -10.15 -19.40
C THR A 303 6.13 -9.75 -17.94
N VAL A 304 5.37 -8.77 -17.46
CA VAL A 304 5.31 -8.42 -16.04
C VAL A 304 5.01 -9.71 -15.27
N THR A 305 5.96 -10.15 -14.46
CA THR A 305 5.87 -11.40 -13.70
C THR A 305 5.10 -11.20 -12.40
N GLY A 306 5.03 -9.97 -11.91
CA GLY A 306 4.41 -9.61 -10.64
C GLY A 306 3.71 -8.29 -10.66
N VAL A 307 2.57 -8.23 -9.97
CA VAL A 307 1.85 -6.98 -9.71
C VAL A 307 1.64 -6.84 -8.22
N VAL A 308 2.03 -5.68 -7.69
CA VAL A 308 1.88 -5.30 -6.30
C VAL A 308 1.04 -4.03 -6.24
N ASP A 309 0.29 -3.84 -5.15
CA ASP A 309 -0.54 -2.63 -4.97
C ASP A 309 0.19 -1.70 -3.99
N LEU A 310 0.41 -0.43 -4.35
CA LEU A 310 0.94 0.59 -3.45
C LEU A 310 -0.22 1.28 -2.74
N ILE A 311 -0.35 1.09 -1.43
CA ILE A 311 -1.48 1.56 -0.63
C ILE A 311 -1.02 2.29 0.63
N GLU A 312 -1.90 3.12 1.19
CA GLU A 312 -1.70 3.73 2.50
C GLU A 312 -2.42 2.88 3.57
N ARG A 313 -1.69 2.52 4.63
CA ARG A 313 -2.21 1.75 5.76
C ARG A 313 -1.68 2.36 7.05
N GLU A 314 -2.59 2.74 7.94
CA GLU A 314 -2.25 3.26 9.28
C GLU A 314 -1.32 4.49 9.24
N GLY A 315 -1.41 5.31 8.17
CA GLY A 315 -0.57 6.50 7.95
C GLY A 315 0.82 6.20 7.37
N GLU A 316 1.08 4.95 6.99
CA GLU A 316 2.30 4.50 6.33
C GLU A 316 2.00 4.01 4.91
N ILE A 317 2.86 4.35 3.95
CA ILE A 317 2.75 3.84 2.59
C ILE A 317 3.44 2.48 2.51
N VAL A 318 2.70 1.48 2.03
CA VAL A 318 3.17 0.10 1.98
C VAL A 318 2.86 -0.55 0.64
N TYR A 319 3.76 -1.43 0.19
CA TYR A 319 3.49 -2.39 -0.87
C TYR A 319 2.66 -3.55 -0.33
N LYS A 320 1.46 -3.75 -0.87
CA LYS A 320 0.63 -4.92 -0.67
C LYS A 320 0.99 -5.98 -1.71
N ILE A 321 1.67 -7.02 -1.26
CA ILE A 321 2.22 -8.08 -2.10
C ILE A 321 1.44 -9.37 -1.86
N LYS A 322 0.80 -9.88 -2.91
CA LYS A 322 0.06 -11.15 -2.88
C LYS A 322 0.99 -12.29 -3.31
N GLY A 323 1.09 -13.31 -2.48
CA GLY A 323 1.95 -14.46 -2.74
C GLY A 323 1.45 -15.74 -2.10
N ARG A 324 2.34 -16.74 -2.10
CA ARG A 324 2.09 -18.04 -1.51
C ARG A 324 3.28 -18.48 -0.67
N LYS A 325 2.97 -19.09 0.47
CA LYS A 325 3.93 -19.72 1.37
C LYS A 325 3.73 -21.23 1.33
N THR A 326 4.80 -22.00 1.20
CA THR A 326 4.78 -23.46 1.22
C THR A 326 5.31 -23.96 2.55
N HIS A 327 4.42 -24.57 3.33
CA HIS A 327 4.74 -25.22 4.60
C HIS A 327 4.89 -26.73 4.41
N ARG A 328 5.58 -27.42 5.32
CA ARG A 328 5.69 -28.90 5.29
C ARG A 328 5.04 -29.50 6.52
N ILE A 329 3.82 -30.02 6.36
CA ILE A 329 3.13 -30.69 7.45
C ILE A 329 3.92 -31.94 7.84
N LEU A 330 4.38 -31.99 9.10
CA LEU A 330 5.25 -33.04 9.64
C LEU A 330 6.54 -33.26 8.82
N GLY A 331 7.03 -32.23 8.13
CA GLY A 331 8.23 -32.32 7.28
C GLY A 331 8.07 -33.12 5.98
N LEU A 332 6.89 -33.71 5.73
CA LEU A 332 6.69 -34.70 4.66
C LEU A 332 5.78 -34.18 3.53
N ILE A 333 4.70 -33.47 3.88
CA ILE A 333 3.67 -33.10 2.92
C ILE A 333 3.70 -31.59 2.69
N PRO A 334 4.14 -31.12 1.50
CA PRO A 334 4.13 -29.70 1.19
C PRO A 334 2.69 -29.21 1.05
N LEU A 335 2.35 -28.13 1.74
CA LEU A 335 1.08 -27.43 1.64
C LEU A 335 1.34 -25.97 1.32
N THR A 336 0.79 -25.50 0.21
CA THR A 336 0.90 -24.11 -0.24
C THR A 336 -0.34 -23.32 0.17
N THR A 337 -0.16 -22.24 0.90
CA THR A 337 -1.21 -21.34 1.38
C THR A 337 -1.02 -19.92 0.82
N PRO A 338 -2.09 -19.21 0.44
CA PRO A 338 -1.99 -17.82 0.05
C PRO A 338 -1.64 -16.93 1.25
N VAL A 339 -0.80 -15.93 1.01
CA VAL A 339 -0.35 -14.94 2.01
C VAL A 339 -0.31 -13.58 1.34
N THR A 340 -0.85 -12.56 2.01
CA THR A 340 -0.65 -11.16 1.62
C THR A 340 0.30 -10.52 2.61
N ALA A 341 1.38 -9.94 2.14
CA ALA A 341 2.34 -9.23 2.98
C ALA A 341 2.31 -7.73 2.67
N PHE A 342 2.59 -6.91 3.67
CA PHE A 342 2.68 -5.46 3.56
C PHE A 342 4.12 -5.05 3.88
N VAL A 343 4.78 -4.38 2.93
CA VAL A 343 6.19 -3.98 3.05
C VAL A 343 6.28 -2.47 3.00
N SER A 344 7.01 -1.87 3.95
CA SER A 344 7.24 -0.42 4.01
C SER A 344 8.05 0.05 2.82
N ILE A 345 7.65 1.16 2.19
CA ILE A 345 8.42 1.80 1.12
C ILE A 345 9.69 2.49 1.63
N ASP A 346 9.75 2.81 2.93
CA ASP A 346 10.84 3.57 3.55
C ASP A 346 11.97 2.63 4.01
N SER A 347 11.61 1.46 4.56
CA SER A 347 12.55 0.51 5.15
C SER A 347 12.71 -0.79 4.36
N GLY A 348 11.77 -1.13 3.48
CA GLY A 348 11.74 -2.42 2.79
C GLY A 348 11.46 -3.61 3.72
N LEU A 349 11.10 -3.35 4.98
CA LEU A 349 10.76 -4.37 5.97
C LEU A 349 9.26 -4.70 5.94
N PRO A 350 8.90 -5.96 6.24
CA PRO A 350 7.51 -6.37 6.32
C PRO A 350 6.86 -5.82 7.59
N VAL A 351 5.85 -4.96 7.42
CA VAL A 351 5.12 -4.31 8.52
C VAL A 351 3.97 -5.18 9.02
N ALA A 352 3.32 -5.91 8.10
CA ALA A 352 2.20 -6.77 8.45
C ALA A 352 2.07 -7.96 7.49
N LYS A 353 1.36 -8.99 7.94
CA LYS A 353 0.94 -10.10 7.10
C LYS A 353 -0.51 -10.49 7.34
N GLU A 354 -1.21 -10.84 6.28
CA GLU A 354 -2.56 -11.39 6.28
C GLU A 354 -2.51 -12.85 5.80
N GLN A 355 -2.99 -13.75 6.66
CA GLN A 355 -3.10 -15.18 6.34
C GLN A 355 -4.36 -15.78 6.97
N SER A 356 -4.77 -16.94 6.47
CA SER A 356 -5.87 -17.70 7.07
C SER A 356 -5.45 -18.21 8.45
N VAL A 357 -6.38 -18.20 9.42
CA VAL A 357 -6.13 -18.76 10.76
C VAL A 357 -5.71 -20.23 10.71
N LEU A 358 -6.16 -20.98 9.69
CA LEU A 358 -5.70 -22.35 9.48
C LEU A 358 -4.19 -22.42 9.21
N THR A 359 -3.65 -21.45 8.50
CA THR A 359 -2.22 -21.35 8.20
C THR A 359 -1.42 -21.17 9.49
N ASP A 360 -1.90 -20.40 10.47
CA ASP A 360 -1.23 -20.24 11.76
C ASP A 360 -1.13 -21.57 12.52
N VAL A 361 -2.20 -22.37 12.50
CA VAL A 361 -2.20 -23.71 13.14
C VAL A 361 -1.26 -24.65 12.41
N ILE A 362 -1.20 -24.56 11.07
CA ILE A 362 -0.28 -25.36 10.26
C ILE A 362 1.17 -24.96 10.55
N ASP A 363 1.47 -23.66 10.67
CA ASP A 363 2.81 -23.15 11.01
C ASP A 363 3.24 -23.66 12.38
N PHE A 364 2.32 -23.67 13.36
CA PHE A 364 2.58 -24.24 14.70
C PHE A 364 2.85 -25.75 14.69
N LEU A 365 2.25 -26.49 13.75
CA LEU A 365 2.43 -27.94 13.60
C LEU A 365 3.57 -28.32 12.65
N SER A 366 4.20 -27.34 12.01
CA SER A 366 5.31 -27.50 11.09
C SER A 366 6.60 -27.10 11.80
N PRO A 367 7.34 -28.04 12.41
CA PRO A 367 8.66 -27.77 12.97
C PRO A 367 9.70 -27.43 11.90
#